data_AF-A0A7Y2NTE9-F1
#
_entry.id   AF-A0A7Y2NTE9-F1
#
_cell.length_a   1.000
_cell.length_b   1.000
_cell.length_c   1.000
_cell.angle_alpha   90.00
_cell.angle_beta   90.00
_cell.angle_gamma   90.00
#
_symmetry.space_group_name_H-M   'P 1'
#
loop_
_entity.id
_entity.type
_entity.pdbx_description
1 polymer ?
#
loop_
_entity_poly.entity_id
_entity_poly.type
_entity_poly.pdbx_seq_one_letter_code
_entity_poly.pdbx_strand_id
1 'polypeptide(L)' 'IEHTARTGADKGYVMVIPEDGCSTMNADWHRASIDYAMQNVALVTKTDRVIAALSQTGTRGADRND' A
#
# COMPACT_ATOMS: atom_id res chain seq x y z
N ILE A 1 6.62 8.24 4.77
CA ILE A 1 5.81 7.04 4.43
C ILE A 1 5.63 6.15 5.65
N GLU A 2 6.72 5.58 6.20
CA GLU A 2 6.66 4.63 7.31
C GLU A 2 5.91 5.16 8.56
N HIS A 3 6.27 6.32 9.12
CA HIS A 3 5.58 6.85 10.30
C HIS A 3 4.07 7.05 10.10
N THR A 4 3.65 7.48 8.90
CA THR A 4 2.23 7.60 8.56
C THR A 4 1.56 6.24 8.51
N ALA A 5 2.22 5.23 7.91
CA ALA A 5 1.72 3.86 7.88
C ALA A 5 1.59 3.28 9.29
N ARG A 6 2.61 3.43 10.13
CA ARG A 6 2.57 3.00 11.54
C ARG A 6 1.41 3.64 12.29
N THR A 7 1.28 4.96 12.18
CA THR A 7 0.16 5.68 12.83
C THR A 7 -1.21 5.20 12.32
N GLY A 8 -1.34 4.86 11.05
CA GLY A 8 -2.57 4.30 10.49
C GLY A 8 -2.86 2.89 11.03
N ALA A 9 -1.84 2.03 11.06
CA ALA A 9 -1.94 0.68 11.63
C ALA A 9 -2.30 0.71 13.12
N ASP A 10 -1.66 1.59 13.91
CA ASP A 10 -1.94 1.79 15.34
C ASP A 10 -3.39 2.24 15.59
N LYS A 11 -4.00 2.93 14.62
CA LYS A 11 -5.41 3.34 14.65
C LYS A 11 -6.38 2.28 14.12
N GLY A 12 -5.88 1.10 13.74
CA GLY A 12 -6.68 -0.02 13.24
C GLY A 12 -7.00 0.04 11.74
N TYR A 13 -6.34 0.90 10.97
CA TYR A 13 -6.50 0.90 9.51
C TYR A 13 -5.65 -0.18 8.85
N VAL A 14 -6.19 -0.79 7.79
CA VAL A 14 -5.39 -1.63 6.89
C VAL A 14 -4.56 -0.72 5.99
N MET A 15 -3.26 -0.69 6.23
CA MET A 15 -2.33 0.09 5.42
C MET A 15 -1.88 -0.72 4.21
N VAL A 16 -2.07 -0.17 3.01
CA VAL A 16 -1.57 -0.73 1.74
C VAL A 16 -0.59 0.28 1.15
N ILE A 17 0.65 -0.16 0.90
CA ILE A 17 1.72 0.70 0.41
C ILE A 17 2.28 0.15 -0.91
N PRO A 18 2.04 0.82 -2.04
CA PRO A 18 2.73 0.51 -3.29
C PRO A 18 4.17 1.06 -3.23
N GLU A 19 5.16 0.17 -3.05
CA GLU A 19 6.55 0.59 -2.82
C GLU A 19 7.21 1.20 -4.05
N ASP A 20 6.78 0.80 -5.24
CA ASP A 20 7.24 1.37 -6.52
C ASP A 20 6.75 2.80 -6.78
N GLY A 21 5.81 3.30 -5.96
CA GLY A 21 5.40 4.70 -5.91
C GLY A 21 6.09 5.50 -4.80
N CYS A 22 6.99 4.89 -4.03
CA CYS A 22 7.70 5.51 -2.92
C CYS A 22 9.16 5.81 -3.28
N SER A 23 9.76 6.78 -2.59
CA SER A 23 11.17 7.14 -2.76
C SER A 23 11.88 7.34 -1.42
N THR A 24 13.20 7.19 -1.46
CA THR A 24 14.11 7.48 -0.35
C THR A 24 15.50 7.83 -0.90
N MET A 25 16.50 7.95 -0.03
CA MET A 25 17.85 8.45 -0.33
C MET A 25 18.57 7.64 -1.42
N ASN A 26 18.40 6.31 -1.44
CA ASN A 26 18.94 5.43 -2.48
C ASN A 26 18.25 4.05 -2.45
N ALA A 27 18.63 3.18 -3.39
CA ALA A 27 18.06 1.84 -3.53
C ALA A 27 18.29 0.93 -2.32
N ASP A 28 19.43 1.09 -1.62
CA ASP A 28 19.75 0.26 -0.45
C ASP A 28 18.86 0.61 0.73
N TRP A 29 18.66 1.90 0.98
CA TRP A 29 17.71 2.40 1.97
C TRP A 29 16.26 2.04 1.62
N HIS A 30 15.92 2.01 0.33
CA HIS A 30 14.59 1.59 -0.11
C HIS A 30 14.35 0.13 0.25
N ARG A 31 15.28 -0.77 -0.12
CA ARG A 31 15.20 -2.19 0.23
C ARG A 31 15.16 -2.40 1.74
N ALA A 32 16.04 -1.74 2.50
CA ALA A 32 16.04 -1.83 3.95
C ALA A 32 14.71 -1.39 4.59
N SER A 33 14.09 -0.33 4.07
CA SER A 33 12.77 0.11 4.54
C SER A 33 11.70 -0.96 4.31
N ILE A 34 11.68 -1.58 3.13
CA ILE A 34 10.69 -2.62 2.80
C ILE A 34 10.92 -3.91 3.60
N ASP A 35 12.16 -4.36 3.69
CA ASP A 35 12.50 -5.66 4.28
C ASP A 35 12.41 -5.66 5.81
N TYR A 36 12.57 -4.50 6.45
CA TYR A 36 12.62 -4.41 7.92
C TYR A 36 11.53 -3.51 8.52
N ALA A 37 11.38 -2.29 8.02
CA ALA A 37 10.52 -1.30 8.68
C ALA A 37 9.03 -1.53 8.39
N MET A 38 8.70 -1.90 7.15
CA MET A 38 7.30 -1.97 6.68
C MET A 38 6.58 -3.28 7.03
N GLN A 39 7.32 -4.37 7.32
CA GLN A 39 6.79 -5.74 7.45
C GLN A 39 5.63 -5.89 8.44
N ASN A 40 5.62 -5.08 9.52
CA ASN A 40 4.61 -5.19 10.58
C ASN A 40 3.53 -4.12 10.52
N VAL A 41 3.65 -3.12 9.63
CA VAL A 41 2.78 -1.93 9.65
C VAL A 41 1.97 -1.75 8.38
N ALA A 42 2.30 -2.46 7.29
CA ALA A 42 1.55 -2.37 6.05
C ALA A 42 1.66 -3.64 5.20
N LEU A 43 0.64 -3.87 4.38
CA LEU A 43 0.76 -4.71 3.20
C LEU A 43 1.56 -3.96 2.13
N VAL A 44 2.77 -4.42 1.85
CA VAL A 44 3.61 -3.88 0.78
C VAL A 44 3.21 -4.52 -0.55
N THR A 45 3.04 -3.70 -1.59
CA THR A 45 2.60 -4.13 -2.92
C THR A 45 3.18 -3.24 -4.02
N LYS A 46 2.65 -3.33 -5.24
CA LYS A 46 2.99 -2.53 -6.41
C LYS A 46 1.78 -1.73 -6.90
N THR A 47 2.06 -0.61 -7.57
CA THR A 47 1.04 0.35 -8.01
C THR A 47 0.05 -0.28 -8.98
N ASP A 48 0.54 -1.11 -9.91
CA ASP A 48 -0.28 -1.85 -10.88
C ASP A 48 -1.30 -2.80 -10.20
N ARG A 49 -0.88 -3.49 -9.14
CA ARG A 49 -1.74 -4.38 -8.35
C ARG A 49 -2.83 -3.61 -7.61
N VAL A 50 -2.50 -2.45 -7.04
CA VAL A 50 -3.49 -1.57 -6.40
C VAL A 50 -4.52 -1.10 -7.42
N ILE A 51 -4.08 -0.62 -8.59
CA ILE A 51 -4.98 -0.17 -9.66
C ILE A 51 -5.89 -1.31 -10.09
N ALA A 52 -5.34 -2.49 -10.39
CA ALA A 52 -6.12 -3.65 -10.81
C ALA A 52 -7.20 -4.04 -9.77
N ALA A 53 -6.85 -4.04 -8.48
CA ALA A 53 -7.79 -4.39 -7.41
C ALA A 53 -8.93 -3.36 -7.27
N LEU A 54 -8.63 -2.07 -7.40
CA LEU A 54 -9.63 -1.01 -7.32
C LEU A 54 -10.51 -0.96 -8.58
N SER A 55 -9.94 -1.15 -9.76
CA SER A 55 -10.69 -1.19 -11.02
C SER A 55 -11.64 -2.38 -11.10
N GLN A 56 -11.26 -3.56 -10.58
CA GLN A 56 -12.17 -4.72 -10.46
C GLN A 56 -13.31 -4.47 -9.45
N THR A 57 -13.08 -3.63 -8.45
CA THR A 57 -14.10 -3.24 -7.48
C THR A 57 -15.07 -2.22 -8.09
N GLY A 58 -14.58 -1.32 -8.95
CA GLY A 58 -15.41 -0.34 -9.68
C GLY A 58 -16.45 -0.96 -10.62
N THR A 59 -16.19 -2.16 -11.17
CA THR A 59 -17.16 -2.85 -12.05
C THR A 59 -18.34 -3.45 -11.27
N ARG A 60 -18.18 -3.76 -9.97
CA ARG A 60 -19.27 -4.28 -9.11
C ARG A 60 -20.28 -3.21 -8.65
N GLY A 61 -19.99 -1.93 -8.88
CA GLY A 61 -20.91 -0.82 -8.59
C GLY A 61 -21.76 -0.38 -9.79
N ALA A 62 -21.35 -0.71 -11.02
CA ALA A 62 -22.09 -0.37 -12.24
C ALA A 62 -23.20 -1.38 -12.60
N ASP A 63 -23.24 -2.53 -11.91
CA ASP A 63 -24.18 -3.65 -12.13
C ASP A 63 -25.24 -3.76 -11.00
N ARG A 64 -25.46 -2.69 -10.23
CA ARG A 64 -26.56 -2.61 -9.26
C ARG A 64 -27.55 -1.54 -9.71
N ASN A 65 -28.42 -1.93 -10.63
CA ASN A 65 -29.69 -1.24 -10.88
C ASN A 65 -30.79 -2.19 -10.43
N ASP A 66 -30.97 -2.26 -9.11
CA ASP A 66 -32.01 -3.00 -8.40
C ASP A 66 -32.60 -2.08 -7.32
#